data_AF-A0A812RRG2-F1
#
_entry.id   AF-A0A812RRG2-F1
#
_cell.length_a   1.000
_cell.length_b   1.000
_cell.length_c   1.000
_cell.angle_alpha   90.00
_cell.angle_beta   90.00
_cell.angle_gamma   90.00
#
_symmetry.space_group_name_H-M   'P 1'
#
loop_
_entity.id
_entity.type
_entity.pdbx_description
1 polymer ?
#
loop_
_entity_poly.entity_id
_entity_poly.type
_entity_poly.pdbx_seq_one_letter_code
_entity_poly.pdbx_strand_id
1 'polypeptide(L)'
;VDVGNKGQASGVDLQGQAALESLGPEGLRQMLISTLESLYQDRIKPMANYIKGRLKERSVPDIIVKSFEDLYTQHPDLFDVQNPKSGEETTIYFHKPPAWFKGWVDIDSPDDPYDETMWKELAKFLDGEHTFAGGRYGMARELM
;
A
#
# COMPACT_ATOMS: atom_id res chain seq x y z
N VAL A 1 -32.55 28.95 29.08
CA VAL A 1 -31.25 29.58 29.38
C VAL A 1 -30.18 28.56 29.09
N ASP A 2 -29.36 28.91 28.10
CA ASP A 2 -28.18 28.27 27.55
C ASP A 2 -27.18 27.81 28.63
N VAL A 3 -26.57 26.63 28.47
CA VAL A 3 -25.11 26.43 28.61
C VAL A 3 -24.67 25.21 27.79
N GLY A 4 -23.83 25.42 26.78
CA GLY A 4 -22.60 24.64 26.70
C GLY A 4 -22.35 23.79 25.45
N ASN A 5 -22.37 24.42 24.28
CA ASN A 5 -21.64 23.98 23.10
C ASN A 5 -20.16 23.69 23.45
N LYS A 6 -19.72 22.43 23.35
CA LYS A 6 -18.29 22.08 23.25
C LYS A 6 -18.04 21.49 21.86
N GLY A 7 -17.82 22.38 20.90
CA GLY A 7 -17.05 22.05 19.71
C GLY A 7 -15.65 21.62 20.15
N GLN A 8 -15.33 20.34 19.97
CA GLN A 8 -13.94 19.91 19.91
C GLN A 8 -13.41 20.28 18.54
N ALA A 9 -12.65 21.38 18.52
CA ALA A 9 -11.89 21.82 17.39
C ALA A 9 -10.96 20.69 16.92
N SER A 10 -11.05 20.44 15.62
CA SER A 10 -10.10 19.72 14.78
C SER A 10 -8.66 20.10 15.11
N GLY A 11 -7.94 19.19 15.78
CA GLY A 11 -6.49 19.15 15.72
C GLY A 11 -6.09 18.74 14.32
N VAL A 12 -6.05 19.71 13.40
CA VAL A 12 -5.44 19.53 12.08
C VAL A 12 -4.00 19.10 12.32
N ASP A 13 -3.63 17.95 11.77
CA ASP A 13 -2.29 17.40 11.83
C ASP A 13 -1.34 18.30 11.02
N LEU A 14 -0.86 19.36 11.67
CA LEU A 14 -0.02 20.40 11.07
C LEU A 14 1.29 19.83 10.51
N GLN A 15 1.79 18.73 11.08
CA GLN A 15 2.96 18.01 10.59
C GLN A 15 2.64 17.22 9.31
N GLY A 16 1.45 16.61 9.25
CA GLY A 16 0.96 15.98 8.02
C GLY A 16 0.77 16.96 6.87
N GLN A 17 0.22 18.15 7.13
CA GLN A 17 0.01 19.18 6.10
C GLN A 17 1.33 19.74 5.55
N ALA A 18 2.28 20.06 6.41
CA ALA A 18 3.61 20.53 5.99
C ALA A 18 4.38 19.48 5.17
N ALA A 19 4.18 18.18 5.46
CA ALA A 19 4.79 17.10 4.70
C ALA A 19 4.14 16.89 3.31
N LEU A 20 2.83 17.15 3.18
CA LEU A 20 2.17 17.22 1.88
C LEU A 20 2.70 18.39 1.04
N GLU A 21 2.89 19.55 1.68
CA GLU A 21 3.43 20.75 1.03
C GLU A 21 4.89 20.56 0.60
N SER A 22 5.69 19.81 1.35
CA SER A 22 7.10 19.56 1.03
C SER A 22 7.31 18.56 -0.12
N LEU A 23 6.42 17.57 -0.29
CA LEU A 23 6.40 16.67 -1.45
C LEU A 23 6.03 17.41 -2.74
N GLY A 24 5.17 18.43 -2.63
CA GLY A 24 4.59 19.13 -3.76
C GLY A 24 3.70 18.22 -4.63
N PRO A 25 2.94 18.79 -5.59
CA PRO A 25 1.99 18.01 -6.40
C PRO A 25 2.65 16.93 -7.24
N GLU A 26 3.80 17.24 -7.86
CA GLU A 26 4.52 16.27 -8.70
C GLU A 26 5.18 15.17 -7.87
N GLY A 27 5.78 15.51 -6.73
CA GLY A 27 6.38 14.51 -5.84
C GLY A 27 5.33 13.57 -5.25
N LEU A 28 4.16 14.10 -4.89
CA LEU A 28 3.02 13.29 -4.47
C LEU A 28 2.58 12.34 -5.60
N ARG A 29 2.43 12.85 -6.83
CA ARG A 29 2.06 12.04 -7.99
C ARG A 29 3.06 10.91 -8.26
N GLN A 30 4.36 11.19 -8.23
CA GLN A 30 5.40 10.18 -8.40
C GLN A 30 5.42 9.15 -7.26
N MET A 31 5.11 9.57 -6.03
CA MET A 31 4.97 8.67 -4.90
C MET A 31 3.79 7.69 -5.10
N LEU A 32 2.63 8.19 -5.55
CA LEU A 32 1.47 7.34 -5.86
C LEU A 32 1.78 6.35 -7.00
N ILE A 33 2.41 6.82 -8.09
CA ILE A 33 2.83 5.97 -9.21
C ILE A 33 3.77 4.86 -8.72
N SER A 34 4.86 5.22 -8.06
CA SER A 34 5.85 4.25 -7.62
C SER A 34 5.31 3.28 -6.56
N THR A 35 4.33 3.71 -5.75
CA THR A 35 3.65 2.85 -4.78
C THR A 35 2.81 1.80 -5.50
N LEU A 36 1.99 2.22 -6.45
CA LEU A 36 1.19 1.30 -7.24
C LEU A 36 2.07 0.37 -8.09
N GLU A 37 3.10 0.91 -8.74
CA GLU A 37 4.05 0.14 -9.56
C GLU A 37 4.74 -0.97 -8.77
N SER A 38 5.10 -0.73 -7.49
CA SER A 38 5.69 -1.78 -6.64
C SER A 38 4.76 -2.99 -6.47
N LEU A 39 3.45 -2.78 -6.35
CA LEU A 39 2.49 -3.90 -6.29
C LEU A 39 2.40 -4.66 -7.62
N TYR A 40 2.52 -3.96 -8.76
CA TYR A 40 2.61 -4.60 -10.09
C TYR A 40 3.88 -5.44 -10.24
N GLN A 41 5.02 -4.96 -9.73
CA GLN A 41 6.30 -5.69 -9.75
C GLN A 41 6.17 -7.01 -8.96
N ASP A 42 5.56 -6.95 -7.79
CA ASP A 42 5.33 -8.11 -6.94
C ASP A 42 4.15 -8.98 -7.39
N ARG A 43 3.43 -8.54 -8.43
CA ARG A 43 2.22 -9.19 -8.94
C ARG A 43 1.15 -9.37 -7.86
N ILE A 44 1.07 -8.43 -6.91
CA ILE A 44 0.06 -8.33 -5.85
C ILE A 44 -1.08 -7.44 -6.34
N LYS A 45 -2.31 -7.95 -6.30
CA LYS A 45 -3.50 -7.17 -6.69
C LYS A 45 -3.61 -5.91 -5.81
N PRO A 46 -3.75 -4.70 -6.38
CA PRO A 46 -3.62 -3.44 -5.66
C PRO A 46 -4.89 -3.05 -4.89
N MET A 47 -5.21 -3.87 -3.89
CA MET A 47 -6.30 -3.61 -2.93
C MET A 47 -5.86 -2.61 -1.87
N ALA A 48 -6.83 -1.91 -1.28
CA ALA A 48 -6.62 -0.77 -0.38
C ALA A 48 -5.65 -1.09 0.78
N ASN A 49 -5.78 -2.27 1.40
CA ASN A 49 -4.90 -2.78 2.45
C ASN A 49 -3.43 -2.88 2.02
N TYR A 50 -3.15 -3.39 0.82
CA TYR A 50 -1.80 -3.56 0.30
C TYR A 50 -1.19 -2.22 -0.10
N ILE A 51 -1.97 -1.33 -0.70
CA ILE A 51 -1.54 0.05 -0.99
C ILE A 51 -1.18 0.76 0.31
N LYS A 52 -2.06 0.68 1.31
CA LYS A 52 -1.82 1.23 2.65
C LYS A 52 -0.57 0.64 3.30
N GLY A 53 -0.32 -0.67 3.13
CA GLY A 53 0.90 -1.34 3.56
C GLY A 53 2.14 -0.72 2.93
N ARG A 54 2.18 -0.62 1.59
CA ARG A 54 3.30 -0.02 0.85
C ARG A 54 3.57 1.44 1.23
N LEU A 55 2.51 2.23 1.45
CA LEU A 55 2.63 3.61 1.91
C LEU A 55 3.29 3.67 3.30
N LYS A 56 2.89 2.81 4.24
CA LYS A 56 3.48 2.73 5.58
C LYS A 56 4.94 2.29 5.56
N GLU A 57 5.30 1.30 4.75
CA GLU A 57 6.69 0.84 4.58
C GLU A 57 7.61 1.98 4.09
N ARG A 58 7.06 2.88 3.27
CA ARG A 58 7.77 4.07 2.78
C ARG A 58 7.85 5.21 3.80
N SER A 59 7.32 5.01 5.02
CA SER A 59 7.29 6.01 6.09
C SER A 59 6.64 7.34 5.65
N VAL A 60 5.65 7.27 4.76
CA VAL A 60 4.90 8.47 4.37
C VAL A 60 4.01 8.96 5.51
N PRO A 61 3.76 10.28 5.62
CA PRO A 61 2.91 10.84 6.66
C PRO A 61 1.55 10.17 6.78
N ASP A 62 1.08 9.98 8.02
CA ASP A 62 -0.20 9.34 8.35
C ASP A 62 -1.41 9.98 7.64
N ILE A 63 -1.36 11.30 7.40
CA ILE A 63 -2.40 12.00 6.65
C ILE A 63 -2.54 11.45 5.23
N ILE A 64 -1.43 11.15 4.55
CA ILE A 64 -1.42 10.58 3.20
C ILE A 64 -1.96 9.14 3.25
N VAL A 65 -1.51 8.37 4.25
CA VAL A 65 -1.98 6.98 4.46
C VAL A 65 -3.49 6.91 4.74
N LYS A 66 -4.07 7.95 5.33
CA LYS A 66 -5.51 8.02 5.63
C LYS A 66 -6.35 8.49 4.45
N SER A 67 -5.81 9.37 3.60
CA SER A 67 -6.55 9.97 2.47
C SER A 67 -6.17 9.40 1.10
N PHE A 68 -5.36 8.33 1.03
CA PHE A 68 -4.78 7.86 -0.23
C PHE A 68 -5.81 7.57 -1.33
N GLU A 69 -6.99 7.01 -1.00
CA GLU A 69 -8.04 6.73 -1.98
C GLU A 69 -8.50 8.02 -2.70
N ASP A 70 -8.67 9.12 -1.95
CA ASP A 70 -9.00 10.44 -2.50
C ASP A 70 -7.83 10.99 -3.33
N LEU A 71 -6.58 10.75 -2.90
CA LEU A 71 -5.39 11.21 -3.62
C LEU A 71 -5.25 10.51 -4.98
N TYR A 72 -5.53 9.20 -5.06
CA TYR A 72 -5.57 8.49 -6.35
C TYR A 72 -6.73 8.97 -7.23
N THR A 73 -7.90 9.23 -6.64
CA THR A 73 -9.09 9.74 -7.36
C THR A 73 -8.84 11.12 -8.01
N GLN A 74 -7.93 11.92 -7.45
CA GLN A 74 -7.53 13.22 -8.01
C GLN A 74 -6.67 13.13 -9.29
N HIS A 75 -6.21 11.92 -9.67
CA HIS A 75 -5.40 11.69 -10.87
C HIS A 75 -6.07 10.67 -11.82
N PRO A 76 -7.29 10.97 -12.31
CA PRO A 76 -8.04 10.06 -13.18
C PRO A 76 -7.40 9.90 -14.57
N ASP A 77 -6.40 10.71 -14.92
CA ASP A 77 -5.58 10.54 -16.12
C ASP A 77 -4.69 9.29 -16.08
N LEU A 78 -4.37 8.81 -14.86
CA LEU A 78 -3.49 7.66 -14.66
C LEU A 78 -4.18 6.47 -14.00
N PHE A 79 -5.07 6.71 -13.04
CA PHE A 79 -5.57 5.67 -12.16
C PHE A 79 -7.05 5.38 -12.36
N ASP A 80 -7.40 4.10 -12.32
CA ASP A 80 -8.77 3.62 -12.25
C ASP A 80 -9.05 3.15 -10.81
N VAL A 81 -9.85 3.93 -10.08
CA VAL A 81 -10.22 3.64 -8.68
C VAL A 81 -11.58 2.95 -8.66
N GLN A 82 -11.57 1.66 -8.34
CA GLN A 82 -12.77 0.83 -8.28
C GLN A 82 -13.24 0.70 -6.83
N ASN A 83 -14.34 1.39 -6.52
CA ASN A 83 -14.99 1.37 -5.21
C ASN A 83 -16.23 0.46 -5.25
N PRO A 84 -16.12 -0.82 -4.88
CA PRO A 84 -17.25 -1.72 -4.89
C PRO A 84 -18.28 -1.32 -3.82
N LYS A 85 -19.57 -1.38 -4.18
CA LYS A 85 -20.67 -1.00 -3.28
C LYS A 85 -20.93 -2.04 -2.17
N SER A 86 -20.34 -3.23 -2.27
CA SER A 86 -20.70 -4.43 -1.50
C SER A 86 -19.61 -4.87 -0.52
N GLY A 87 -19.12 -3.99 0.33
CA GLY A 87 -18.19 -4.36 1.42
C GLY A 87 -16.84 -4.97 1.00
N GLU A 88 -16.63 -5.16 -0.31
CA GLU A 88 -15.34 -5.47 -0.90
C GLU A 88 -14.41 -4.26 -0.77
N GLU A 89 -13.11 -4.53 -0.82
CA GLU A 89 -12.10 -3.51 -0.62
C GLU A 89 -11.85 -2.71 -1.91
N THR A 90 -11.65 -1.40 -1.78
CA THR A 90 -11.27 -0.52 -2.90
C THR A 90 -10.05 -1.10 -3.61
N THR A 91 -10.09 -1.14 -4.94
CA THR A 91 -8.96 -1.58 -5.77
C THR A 91 -8.55 -0.47 -6.72
N ILE A 92 -7.26 -0.19 -6.83
CA ILE A 92 -6.73 0.94 -7.62
C ILE A 92 -5.79 0.41 -8.70
N TYR A 93 -6.11 0.62 -9.97
CA TYR A 93 -5.30 0.17 -11.10
C TYR A 93 -4.68 1.34 -11.85
N PHE A 94 -3.66 1.06 -12.67
CA PHE A 94 -3.30 1.95 -13.76
C PHE A 94 -4.32 1.78 -14.89
N HIS A 95 -4.70 2.87 -15.56
CA HIS A 95 -5.52 2.82 -16.78
C HIS A 95 -4.90 1.91 -17.84
N LYS A 96 -3.58 2.00 -17.98
CA LYS A 96 -2.79 1.12 -18.82
C LYS A 96 -1.79 0.37 -17.93
N PRO A 97 -1.92 -0.96 -17.78
CA PRO A 97 -0.93 -1.70 -17.02
C PRO A 97 0.45 -1.57 -17.68
N PRO A 98 1.54 -1.62 -16.90
CA PRO A 98 2.90 -1.60 -17.45
C PRO A 98 3.10 -2.73 -18.47
N ALA A 99 3.85 -2.47 -19.54
CA ALA A 99 4.04 -3.44 -20.62
C ALA A 99 4.75 -4.74 -20.18
N TRP A 100 5.50 -4.68 -19.08
CA TRP A 100 6.20 -5.81 -18.47
C TRP A 100 5.33 -6.62 -17.49
N PHE A 101 4.09 -6.18 -17.21
CA PHE A 101 3.23 -6.82 -16.23
C PHE A 101 2.72 -8.18 -16.74
N LYS A 102 2.92 -9.23 -15.94
CA LYS A 102 2.60 -10.63 -16.29
C LYS A 102 1.30 -11.15 -15.68
N GLY A 103 0.43 -10.27 -15.20
CA GLY A 103 -0.78 -10.65 -14.47
C GLY A 103 -0.53 -10.88 -12.97
N TRP A 104 -1.62 -10.88 -12.21
CA TRP A 104 -1.61 -11.09 -10.75
C TRP A 104 -1.31 -12.55 -10.40
N VAL A 105 -0.71 -12.76 -9.24
CA VAL A 105 -0.52 -14.09 -8.66
C VAL A 105 -1.76 -14.47 -7.84
N ASP A 106 -2.31 -15.67 -8.09
CA ASP A 106 -3.33 -16.29 -7.25
C ASP A 106 -2.66 -17.20 -6.21
N ILE A 107 -2.58 -16.71 -4.97
CA ILE A 107 -1.88 -17.42 -3.88
C ILE A 107 -2.55 -18.75 -3.51
N ASP A 108 -3.83 -18.92 -3.84
CA ASP A 108 -4.60 -20.12 -3.54
C ASP A 108 -4.62 -21.11 -4.73
N SER A 109 -3.86 -20.80 -5.79
CA SER A 109 -3.77 -21.65 -6.98
C SER A 109 -3.15 -23.02 -6.64
N PRO A 110 -3.75 -24.13 -7.13
CA PRO A 110 -3.19 -25.47 -6.91
C PRO A 110 -1.90 -25.73 -7.71
N ASP A 111 -1.60 -24.89 -8.70
CA ASP A 111 -0.52 -25.11 -9.67
C ASP A 111 0.79 -24.39 -9.31
N ASP A 112 0.90 -23.82 -8.11
CA ASP A 112 2.04 -23.02 -7.62
C ASP A 112 2.53 -21.96 -8.63
N PRO A 113 2.00 -20.73 -8.57
CA PRO A 113 2.28 -19.69 -9.55
C PRO A 113 3.64 -18.99 -9.36
N TYR A 114 4.43 -19.38 -8.35
CA TYR A 114 5.71 -18.77 -8.03
C TYR A 114 6.87 -19.42 -8.80
N ASP A 115 7.88 -18.64 -9.13
CA ASP A 115 9.08 -19.16 -9.77
C ASP A 115 9.85 -20.06 -8.79
N GLU A 116 10.37 -21.20 -9.28
CA GLU A 116 11.16 -22.13 -8.47
C GLU A 116 12.35 -21.45 -7.77
N THR A 117 12.89 -20.39 -8.36
CA THR A 117 13.97 -19.57 -7.79
C THR A 117 13.56 -18.92 -6.47
N MET A 118 12.30 -18.49 -6.34
CA MET A 118 11.77 -17.94 -5.09
C MET A 118 11.85 -18.96 -3.96
N TRP A 119 11.42 -20.20 -4.24
CA TRP A 119 11.50 -21.30 -3.28
C TRP A 119 12.94 -21.68 -2.92
N LYS A 120 13.86 -21.62 -3.89
CA LYS A 120 15.29 -21.86 -3.65
C LYS A 120 15.90 -20.81 -2.73
N GLU A 121 15.60 -19.52 -2.95
CA GLU A 121 16.08 -18.45 -2.07
C GLU A 121 15.44 -18.52 -0.69
N LEU A 122 14.16 -18.87 -0.58
CA LEU A 122 13.52 -19.12 0.72
C LEU A 122 14.17 -20.30 1.45
N ALA A 123 14.42 -21.42 0.77
CA ALA A 123 15.06 -22.58 1.36
C ALA A 123 16.46 -22.24 1.87
N LYS A 124 17.25 -21.49 1.08
CA LYS A 124 18.57 -20.98 1.48
C LYS A 124 18.49 -20.03 2.68
N PHE A 125 17.48 -19.16 2.70
CA PHE A 125 17.23 -18.29 3.85
C PHE A 125 16.86 -19.08 5.11
N LEU A 126 16.21 -20.24 4.97
CA LEU A 126 15.86 -21.09 6.11
C LEU A 126 16.99 -22.06 6.53
N ASP A 127 18.03 -22.24 5.70
CA ASP A 127 19.16 -23.15 5.92
C ASP A 127 20.19 -22.64 6.97
N GLY A 128 19.73 -21.82 7.93
CA GLY A 128 20.51 -21.26 9.03
C GLY A 128 19.75 -21.30 10.37
N GLU A 129 20.42 -20.97 11.48
CA GLU A 129 19.74 -20.77 12.77
C GLU A 129 18.90 -19.49 12.74
N HIS A 130 17.66 -19.60 12.27
CA HIS A 130 16.68 -18.52 12.28
C HIS A 130 15.62 -18.78 13.34
N THR A 131 15.97 -18.49 14.60
CA THR A 131 14.96 -18.38 15.66
C THR A 131 14.37 -16.97 15.61
N PHE A 132 13.19 -16.84 15.02
CA PHE A 132 12.46 -15.58 15.07
C PHE A 132 11.80 -15.41 16.43
N ALA A 133 11.92 -14.22 17.02
CA ALA A 133 11.24 -13.90 18.27
C ALA A 133 9.73 -13.69 17.99
N GLY A 134 8.95 -14.76 18.14
CA GLY A 134 7.52 -14.80 17.86
C GLY A 134 7.21 -15.48 16.52
N GLY A 135 5.95 -15.93 16.33
CA GLY A 135 5.51 -16.61 15.11
C GLY A 135 5.55 -15.71 13.86
N ARG A 136 4.63 -15.88 12.91
CA ARG A 136 4.64 -15.14 11.62
C ARG A 136 4.87 -13.61 11.74
N TYR A 137 4.35 -12.97 12.80
CA TYR A 137 4.52 -11.53 13.04
C TYR A 137 5.89 -11.16 13.62
N GLY A 138 6.51 -12.05 14.40
CA GLY A 138 7.89 -11.89 14.86
C GLY A 138 8.86 -11.95 13.68
N MET A 139 8.61 -12.93 12.80
CA MET A 139 9.33 -13.12 11.55
C MET A 139 9.28 -11.88 10.64
N ALA A 140 8.09 -11.32 10.39
CA ALA A 140 7.92 -10.14 9.54
C ALA A 140 8.63 -8.87 10.10
N ARG A 141 8.81 -8.77 11.42
CA ARG A 141 9.48 -7.63 12.06
C ARG A 141 11.00 -7.72 11.96
N GLU A 142 11.56 -8.92 11.99
CA GLU A 142 13.02 -9.13 11.89
C GLU A 142 13.54 -9.05 10.45
N LEU A 143 12.62 -9.04 9.47
CA LEU A 143 12.89 -8.98 8.03
C LEU A 143 12.76 -7.57 7.41
N MET A 144 12.42 -6.55 8.21
CA MET A 144 12.40 -5.12 7.81
C MET A 144 13.67 -4.42 8.29
#